data_AF-A0A935QRS9-F1
#
_entry.id   AF-A0A935QRS9-F1
#
_cell.length_a   1.000
_cell.length_b   1.000
_cell.length_c   1.000
_cell.angle_alpha   90.00
_cell.angle_beta   90.00
_cell.angle_gamma   90.00
#
_symmetry.space_group_name_H-M   'P 1'
#
loop_
_entity.id
_entity.type
_entity.pdbx_description
1 polymer ?
#
loop_
_entity_poly.entity_id
_entity_poly.type
_entity_poly.pdbx_seq_one_letter_code
_entity_poly.pdbx_strand_id
1 'polypeptide(L)'
;MIARLAGDVVERLPGAVVMDVRGVGYLVHVGPRLVGELSDGAAATLYISTQVSEDSIRLFGFGRAAERQCFELLTTMPRVGPKLSQALVDHLGLEGLAAAIDAEDTRALAAAPGVGKKTAERLVLELRGKIPVEFRAAAATAAAEAEAPPKTKDHDTLVLGLGPARLPQVRDRPGPRRPRRPGPRRGGRAHPPLPLPQDPLGGLSHDDTTRRRRAQRSH
;
A
#
# COMPACT_ATOMS: atom_id res chain seq x y z
N MET A 1 -15.96 10.11 2.84
CA MET A 1 -15.18 8.85 2.87
C MET A 1 -14.57 8.63 1.50
N ILE A 2 -13.31 8.22 1.42
CA ILE A 2 -12.60 7.88 0.18
C ILE A 2 -12.61 6.36 0.04
N ALA A 3 -13.17 5.85 -1.06
CA ALA A 3 -13.38 4.40 -1.27
C ALA A 3 -12.39 3.76 -2.26
N ARG A 4 -11.80 4.56 -3.15
CA ARG A 4 -10.90 4.10 -4.21
C ARG A 4 -9.98 5.24 -4.65
N LEU A 5 -8.73 4.94 -4.90
CA LEU A 5 -7.76 5.84 -5.54
C LEU A 5 -7.21 5.18 -6.80
N ALA A 6 -7.06 5.96 -7.86
CA ALA A 6 -6.44 5.54 -9.12
C ALA A 6 -5.50 6.65 -9.58
N GLY A 7 -4.23 6.33 -9.72
CA GLY A 7 -3.16 7.29 -9.98
C GLY A 7 -1.80 6.62 -9.97
N ASP A 8 -0.74 7.42 -9.95
CA ASP A 8 0.64 6.91 -10.04
C ASP A 8 1.25 6.74 -8.65
N VAL A 9 1.97 5.65 -8.44
CA VAL A 9 2.74 5.44 -7.20
C VAL A 9 4.01 6.28 -7.29
N VAL A 10 4.11 7.34 -6.48
CA VAL A 10 5.25 8.28 -6.53
C VAL A 10 6.35 7.88 -5.55
N GLU A 11 5.97 7.25 -4.43
CA GLU A 11 6.92 6.86 -3.39
C GLU A 11 6.42 5.59 -2.67
N ARG A 12 7.33 4.66 -2.40
CA ARG A 12 7.09 3.49 -1.53
C ARG A 12 7.83 3.65 -0.21
N LEU A 13 7.10 3.51 0.88
CA LEU A 13 7.58 3.62 2.25
C LEU A 13 7.37 2.29 2.98
N PRO A 14 8.09 2.01 4.08
CA PRO A 14 7.80 0.86 4.93
C PRO A 14 6.35 0.91 5.47
N GLY A 15 5.47 0.07 4.93
CA GLY A 15 4.05 0.00 5.33
C GLY A 15 3.16 1.12 4.79
N ALA A 16 3.61 1.88 3.78
CA ALA A 16 2.80 2.91 3.14
C ALA A 16 3.26 3.18 1.71
N VAL A 17 2.41 3.83 0.92
CA VAL A 17 2.75 4.38 -0.40
C VAL A 17 2.17 5.77 -0.54
N VAL A 18 2.84 6.62 -1.33
CA VAL A 18 2.29 7.90 -1.76
C VAL A 18 1.78 7.74 -3.19
N MET A 19 0.47 7.97 -3.38
CA MET A 19 -0.15 7.99 -4.70
C MET A 19 -0.40 9.43 -5.14
N ASP A 20 0.06 9.80 -6.33
CA ASP A 20 -0.37 11.04 -6.98
C ASP A 20 -1.65 10.78 -7.76
N VAL A 21 -2.71 11.49 -7.37
CA VAL A 21 -3.97 11.53 -8.11
C VAL A 21 -4.20 12.96 -8.56
N ARG A 22 -3.83 13.25 -9.82
CA ARG A 22 -4.02 14.55 -10.47
C ARG A 22 -3.35 15.71 -9.71
N GLY A 23 -2.14 15.50 -9.22
CA GLY A 23 -1.33 16.49 -8.50
C GLY A 23 -1.57 16.56 -6.99
N VAL A 24 -2.36 15.63 -6.42
CA VAL A 24 -2.56 15.49 -4.97
C VAL A 24 -1.92 14.20 -4.50
N GLY A 25 -0.94 14.30 -3.60
CA GLY A 25 -0.27 13.17 -2.97
C GLY A 25 -1.08 12.61 -1.79
N TYR A 26 -1.57 11.39 -1.94
CA TYR A 26 -2.27 10.66 -0.88
C TYR A 26 -1.32 9.66 -0.22
N LEU A 27 -1.07 9.82 1.08
CA LEU A 27 -0.40 8.81 1.88
C LEU A 27 -1.39 7.68 2.22
N VAL A 28 -1.11 6.49 1.73
CA VAL A 28 -1.95 5.30 1.92
C VAL A 28 -1.16 4.23 2.66
N HIS A 29 -1.65 3.84 3.83
CA HIS A 29 -1.10 2.70 4.57
C HIS A 29 -1.46 1.41 3.85
N VAL A 30 -0.45 0.61 3.53
CA VAL A 30 -0.59 -0.66 2.83
C VAL A 30 0.26 -1.71 3.53
N GLY A 31 -0.14 -2.97 3.44
CA GLY A 31 0.69 -4.05 3.97
C GLY A 31 1.90 -4.35 3.08
N PRO A 32 2.97 -4.98 3.63
CA PRO A 32 4.20 -5.25 2.90
C PRO A 32 4.02 -6.10 1.64
N ARG A 33 3.04 -7.02 1.60
CA ARG A 33 2.73 -7.79 0.38
C ARG A 33 2.36 -6.86 -0.78
N LEU A 34 1.44 -5.93 -0.54
CA LEU A 34 0.98 -4.99 -1.56
C LEU A 34 2.06 -3.99 -1.96
N VAL A 35 2.94 -3.57 -1.04
CA VAL A 35 4.10 -2.71 -1.40
C VAL A 35 5.02 -3.42 -2.41
N GLY A 36 5.21 -4.73 -2.26
CA GLY A 36 6.02 -5.54 -3.18
C GLY A 36 5.41 -5.71 -4.57
N GLU A 37 4.08 -5.66 -4.68
CA GLU A 37 3.35 -5.74 -5.96
C GLU A 37 3.34 -4.40 -6.73
N LEU A 38 3.55 -3.28 -6.03
CA LEU A 38 3.52 -1.94 -6.62
C LEU A 38 4.91 -1.53 -7.14
N SER A 39 4.91 -0.78 -8.24
CA SER A 39 6.12 -0.23 -8.88
C SER A 39 6.14 1.29 -8.83
N ASP A 40 7.31 1.87 -8.56
CA ASP A 40 7.48 3.33 -8.54
C ASP A 40 7.27 3.92 -9.95
N GLY A 41 6.53 5.03 -10.02
CA GLY A 41 6.15 5.71 -11.25
C GLY A 41 5.07 5.00 -12.09
N ALA A 42 4.52 3.88 -11.61
CA ALA A 42 3.49 3.13 -12.33
C ALA A 42 2.08 3.49 -11.85
N ALA A 43 1.13 3.46 -12.78
CA ALA A 43 -0.29 3.62 -12.47
C ALA A 43 -0.80 2.40 -11.69
N ALA A 44 -1.50 2.66 -10.58
CA ALA A 44 -2.13 1.65 -9.75
C ALA A 44 -3.54 2.07 -9.34
N THR A 45 -4.36 1.09 -9.01
CA THR A 45 -5.68 1.30 -8.40
C THR A 45 -5.70 0.62 -7.04
N LEU A 46 -5.98 1.38 -5.99
CA LEU A 46 -6.15 0.85 -4.63
C LEU A 46 -7.58 1.07 -4.14
N TYR A 47 -8.10 0.07 -3.44
CA TYR A 47 -9.35 0.16 -2.69
C TYR A 47 -9.06 0.70 -1.30
N ILE A 48 -9.78 1.73 -0.88
CA ILE A 48 -9.43 2.52 0.30
C ILE A 48 -10.50 2.37 1.38
N SER A 49 -10.08 2.06 2.61
CA SER A 49 -10.87 2.28 3.81
C SER A 49 -10.35 3.54 4.51
N THR A 50 -11.23 4.52 4.72
CA THR A 50 -10.90 5.78 5.41
C THR A 50 -11.19 5.63 6.89
N GLN A 51 -10.16 5.78 7.73
CA GLN A 51 -10.29 5.79 9.18
C GLN A 51 -10.17 7.23 9.69
N VAL A 52 -11.24 7.73 10.31
CA VAL A 52 -11.31 9.10 10.83
C VAL A 52 -11.34 9.04 12.35
N SER A 53 -10.40 9.74 12.98
CA SER A 53 -10.38 10.02 14.42
C SER A 53 -10.36 11.53 14.64
N GLU A 54 -10.50 11.97 15.88
CA GLU A 54 -10.45 13.39 16.25
C GLU A 54 -9.15 14.07 15.77
N ASP A 55 -8.01 13.39 15.92
CA ASP A 55 -6.70 13.95 15.59
C ASP A 55 -6.18 13.61 14.19
N SER A 56 -6.84 12.72 13.45
CA SER A 56 -6.24 12.20 12.20
C SER A 56 -7.21 11.58 11.22
N ILE A 57 -6.89 11.70 9.93
CA ILE A 57 -7.51 10.93 8.85
C ILE A 57 -6.43 10.02 8.27
N ARG A 58 -6.70 8.70 8.26
CA ARG A 58 -5.78 7.70 7.74
C ARG A 58 -6.45 6.89 6.62
N LEU A 59 -5.72 6.66 5.55
CA LEU A 59 -6.16 5.85 4.42
C LEU A 59 -5.48 4.50 4.48
N PHE A 60 -6.27 3.43 4.45
CA PHE A 60 -5.79 2.05 4.38
C PHE A 60 -6.11 1.48 3.01
N GLY A 61 -5.10 1.04 2.27
CA GLY A 61 -5.20 0.57 0.90
C GLY A 61 -5.11 -0.94 0.75
N PHE A 62 -5.84 -1.46 -0.23
CA PHE A 62 -5.93 -2.87 -0.58
C PHE A 62 -5.91 -3.06 -2.10
N GLY A 63 -5.37 -4.18 -2.57
CA GLY A 63 -5.34 -4.52 -3.99
C GLY A 63 -6.72 -4.95 -4.50
N ARG A 64 -7.54 -5.54 -3.63
CA ARG A 64 -8.89 -6.02 -3.97
C ARG A 64 -9.97 -5.38 -3.12
N ALA A 65 -11.17 -5.24 -3.68
CA ALA A 65 -12.33 -4.70 -2.95
C ALA A 65 -12.73 -5.60 -1.76
N ALA A 66 -12.62 -6.92 -1.93
CA ALA A 66 -12.94 -7.90 -0.89
C ALA A 66 -11.96 -7.82 0.30
N GLU A 67 -10.68 -7.52 0.06
CA GLU A 67 -9.69 -7.27 1.12
C GLU A 67 -10.05 -6.05 1.96
N ARG A 68 -10.50 -4.96 1.32
CA ARG A 68 -11.02 -3.77 2.02
C ARG A 68 -12.24 -4.13 2.88
N GLN A 69 -13.17 -4.92 2.35
CA GLN A 69 -14.35 -5.34 3.11
C GLN A 69 -13.98 -6.21 4.32
N CYS A 70 -13.01 -7.11 4.15
CA CYS A 70 -12.48 -7.92 5.24
C CYS A 70 -11.83 -7.05 6.33
N PHE A 71 -11.01 -6.09 5.93
CA PHE A 71 -10.44 -5.13 6.85
C PHE A 71 -11.50 -4.33 7.63
N GLU A 72 -12.55 -3.88 6.95
CA GLU A 72 -13.65 -3.16 7.59
C GLU A 72 -14.38 -4.03 8.60
N LEU A 73 -14.66 -5.30 8.27
CA LEU A 73 -15.24 -6.28 9.19
C LEU A 73 -14.35 -6.50 10.41
N LEU A 74 -13.05 -6.72 10.22
CA LEU A 74 -12.09 -6.94 11.30
C LEU A 74 -12.01 -5.74 12.26
N THR A 75 -12.06 -4.52 11.71
CA THR A 75 -11.97 -3.28 12.49
C THR A 75 -13.20 -3.03 13.37
N THR A 76 -14.34 -3.69 13.10
CA THR A 76 -15.51 -3.63 14.00
C THR A 76 -15.32 -4.43 15.29
N MET A 77 -14.28 -5.26 15.39
CA MET A 77 -14.13 -6.16 16.53
C MET A 77 -13.47 -5.50 17.73
N PRO A 78 -13.88 -5.86 18.95
CA PRO A 78 -13.23 -5.39 20.15
C PRO A 78 -11.74 -5.76 20.16
N ARG A 79 -10.88 -4.77 20.44
CA ARG A 79 -9.41 -4.93 20.55
C ARG A 79 -8.69 -5.30 19.25
N VAL A 80 -9.38 -5.24 18.10
CA VAL A 80 -8.77 -5.38 16.78
C VAL A 80 -8.83 -4.01 16.09
N GLY A 81 -7.71 -3.29 16.16
CA GLY A 81 -7.60 -1.96 15.55
C GLY A 81 -7.17 -2.01 14.08
N PRO A 82 -7.23 -0.87 13.36
CA PRO A 82 -6.86 -0.78 11.93
C PRO A 82 -5.49 -1.40 11.60
N LYS A 83 -4.46 -1.12 12.42
CA LYS A 83 -3.11 -1.66 12.17
C LYS A 83 -3.07 -3.19 12.23
N LEU A 84 -3.81 -3.78 13.17
CA LEU A 84 -3.88 -5.23 13.34
C LEU A 84 -4.71 -5.88 12.22
N SER A 85 -5.84 -5.27 11.86
CA SER A 85 -6.67 -5.70 10.73
C SER A 85 -5.87 -5.72 9.43
N GLN A 86 -5.08 -4.68 9.17
CA GLN A 86 -4.24 -4.63 7.98
C GLN A 86 -3.18 -5.72 7.99
N ALA A 87 -2.51 -5.95 9.13
CA ALA A 87 -1.51 -7.02 9.26
C ALA A 87 -2.12 -8.41 9.02
N LEU A 88 -3.33 -8.66 9.52
CA LEU A 88 -4.06 -9.91 9.30
C LEU A 88 -4.38 -10.15 7.82
N VAL A 89 -4.98 -9.14 7.17
CA VAL A 89 -5.34 -9.23 5.74
C VAL A 89 -4.09 -9.38 4.87
N ASP A 90 -3.01 -8.68 5.19
CA ASP A 90 -1.77 -8.76 4.43
C ASP A 90 -1.03 -10.10 4.60
N HIS A 91 -1.04 -10.65 5.81
CA HIS A 91 -0.32 -11.89 6.13
C HIS A 91 -1.04 -13.15 5.64
N LEU A 92 -2.36 -13.24 5.87
CA LEU A 92 -3.14 -14.45 5.58
C LEU A 92 -3.91 -14.38 4.26
N GLY A 93 -4.10 -13.18 3.71
CA GLY A 93 -5.04 -12.98 2.62
C GLY A 93 -6.49 -13.23 3.05
N LEU A 94 -7.40 -13.26 2.08
CA LEU A 94 -8.81 -13.55 2.34
C LEU A 94 -9.03 -15.04 2.61
N GLU A 95 -8.32 -15.83 1.82
CA GLU A 95 -8.40 -17.28 1.75
C GLU A 95 -7.86 -17.92 3.01
N GLY A 96 -6.65 -17.54 3.41
CA GLY A 96 -6.00 -18.05 4.60
C GLY A 96 -6.73 -17.63 5.87
N LEU A 97 -7.30 -16.42 5.88
CA LEU A 97 -8.12 -15.97 7.01
C LEU A 97 -9.41 -16.79 7.13
N ALA A 98 -10.12 -17.01 6.02
CA ALA A 98 -11.33 -17.84 6.01
C ALA A 98 -11.03 -19.28 6.45
N ALA A 99 -9.98 -19.88 5.90
CA ALA A 99 -9.55 -21.23 6.26
C ALA A 99 -9.14 -21.34 7.73
N ALA A 100 -8.39 -20.37 8.26
CA ALA A 100 -7.96 -20.37 9.67
C ALA A 100 -9.15 -20.27 10.63
N ILE A 101 -10.19 -19.52 10.28
CA ILE A 101 -11.38 -19.40 11.13
C ILE A 101 -12.26 -20.65 11.03
N ASP A 102 -12.43 -21.19 9.81
CA ASP A 102 -13.22 -22.42 9.60
C ASP A 102 -12.57 -23.64 10.28
N ALA A 103 -11.23 -23.71 10.31
CA ALA A 103 -10.47 -24.75 11.00
C ALA A 103 -10.23 -24.47 12.50
N GLU A 104 -10.72 -23.34 13.02
CA GLU A 104 -10.43 -22.85 14.38
C GLU A 104 -8.92 -22.79 14.70
N ASP A 105 -8.08 -22.56 13.69
CA ASP A 105 -6.62 -22.51 13.79
C ASP A 105 -6.13 -21.18 14.36
N THR A 106 -6.15 -21.09 15.68
CA THR A 106 -5.62 -19.94 16.43
C THR A 106 -4.13 -19.72 16.25
N ARG A 107 -3.34 -20.74 15.85
CA ARG A 107 -1.90 -20.59 15.63
C ARG A 107 -1.62 -19.84 14.34
N ALA A 108 -2.34 -20.16 13.27
CA ALA A 108 -2.27 -19.45 12.00
C ALA A 108 -2.60 -17.96 12.19
N LEU A 109 -3.67 -17.65 12.94
CA LEU A 109 -4.04 -16.26 13.25
C LEU A 109 -2.98 -15.53 14.09
N ALA A 110 -2.39 -16.21 15.07
CA ALA A 110 -1.36 -15.64 15.95
C ALA A 110 0.01 -15.46 15.26
N ALA A 111 0.21 -16.01 14.07
CA ALA A 111 1.42 -15.78 13.27
C ALA A 111 1.48 -14.35 12.70
N ALA A 112 0.33 -13.70 12.52
CA ALA A 112 0.29 -12.33 12.04
C ALA A 112 0.89 -11.34 13.07
N PRO A 113 1.70 -10.35 12.63
CA PRO A 113 2.37 -9.42 13.54
C PRO A 113 1.41 -8.67 14.46
N GLY A 114 1.63 -8.80 15.78
CA GLY A 114 0.81 -8.14 16.80
C GLY A 114 -0.44 -8.92 17.21
N VAL A 115 -0.73 -10.08 16.62
CA VAL A 115 -1.85 -10.94 17.04
C VAL A 115 -1.37 -11.90 18.13
N GLY A 116 -1.81 -11.65 19.36
CA GLY A 116 -1.56 -12.56 20.48
C GLY A 116 -2.56 -13.71 20.55
N LYS A 117 -2.25 -14.76 21.33
CA LYS A 117 -3.11 -15.93 21.55
C LYS A 117 -4.56 -15.56 21.92
N LYS A 118 -4.75 -14.66 22.88
CA LYS A 118 -6.09 -14.22 23.32
C LYS A 118 -6.87 -13.52 22.21
N THR A 119 -6.17 -12.74 21.38
CA THR A 119 -6.80 -12.05 20.25
C THR A 119 -7.18 -13.05 19.16
N ALA A 120 -6.31 -14.03 18.88
CA ALA A 120 -6.60 -15.12 17.94
C ALA A 120 -7.82 -15.95 18.35
N GLU A 121 -7.89 -16.38 19.62
CA GLU A 121 -9.06 -17.10 20.16
C GLU A 121 -10.35 -16.28 20.02
N ARG A 122 -10.28 -14.98 20.29
CA ARG A 122 -11.44 -14.09 20.15
C ARG A 122 -11.84 -13.90 18.68
N LEU A 123 -10.87 -13.77 17.78
CA LEU A 123 -11.11 -13.66 16.34
C LEU A 123 -11.88 -14.87 15.83
N VAL A 124 -11.46 -16.10 16.18
CA VAL A 124 -12.18 -17.32 15.81
C VAL A 124 -13.62 -17.29 16.33
N LEU A 125 -13.82 -16.99 17.61
CA LEU A 125 -15.15 -16.99 18.23
C LEU A 125 -16.09 -15.95 17.58
N GLU A 126 -15.60 -14.75 17.32
CA GLU A 126 -16.40 -13.64 16.81
C GLU A 126 -16.68 -13.74 15.32
N LEU A 127 -15.74 -14.27 14.54
CA LEU A 127 -15.86 -14.39 13.08
C LEU A 127 -16.56 -15.66 12.66
N ARG A 128 -16.65 -16.67 13.52
CA ARG A 128 -17.36 -17.91 13.20
C ARG A 128 -18.80 -17.58 12.77
N GLY A 129 -19.13 -17.93 11.52
CA GLY A 129 -20.45 -17.67 10.93
C GLY A 129 -20.70 -16.23 10.49
N LYS A 130 -19.76 -15.30 10.65
CA LYS A 130 -19.84 -13.90 10.16
C LYS A 130 -18.97 -13.65 8.91
N ILE A 131 -18.21 -14.65 8.46
CA ILE A 131 -17.38 -14.53 7.26
C ILE A 131 -18.28 -14.51 6.02
N PRO A 132 -18.23 -13.43 5.22
CA PRO A 132 -18.95 -13.34 3.96
C PRO A 132 -18.47 -14.41 2.97
N VAL A 133 -19.39 -14.92 2.14
CA VAL A 133 -19.09 -15.96 1.14
C VAL A 133 -18.05 -15.46 0.13
N GLU A 134 -17.99 -14.14 -0.10
CA GLU A 134 -17.05 -13.47 -0.98
C GLU A 134 -15.58 -13.70 -0.57
N PHE A 135 -15.30 -13.88 0.72
CA PHE A 135 -13.92 -14.16 1.19
C PHE A 135 -13.50 -15.59 0.84
N ARG A 136 -14.48 -16.52 0.78
CA ARG A 136 -14.27 -17.90 0.34
C ARG A 136 -14.21 -18.01 -1.18
N ALA A 137 -15.01 -17.23 -1.90
CA ALA A 137 -15.05 -17.22 -3.36
C ALA A 137 -13.79 -16.59 -3.98
N ALA A 138 -13.21 -15.57 -3.34
CA ALA A 138 -11.94 -14.98 -3.77
C ALA A 138 -10.80 -16.01 -3.86
N ALA A 139 -10.87 -17.07 -3.05
CA ALA A 139 -9.92 -18.19 -3.11
C ALA A 139 -9.92 -18.96 -4.42
N ALA A 140 -11.10 -19.12 -5.01
CA ALA A 140 -11.26 -19.83 -6.27
C ALA A 140 -10.73 -19.00 -7.45
N THR A 141 -10.86 -17.68 -7.41
CA THR A 141 -10.38 -16.79 -8.47
C THR A 141 -8.87 -16.52 -8.40
N ALA A 142 -8.29 -16.42 -7.20
CA ALA A 142 -6.84 -16.25 -7.04
C ALA A 142 -6.05 -17.46 -7.57
N ALA A 143 -6.60 -18.68 -7.45
CA ALA A 143 -6.00 -19.89 -8.03
C ALA A 143 -6.04 -19.89 -9.57
N ALA A 144 -7.10 -19.34 -10.19
CA ALA A 144 -7.22 -19.25 -11.65
C ALA A 144 -6.33 -18.16 -12.26
N GLU A 145 -6.05 -17.08 -11.53
CA GLU A 145 -5.22 -15.96 -12.01
C GLU A 145 -3.72 -16.25 -11.90
N ALA A 146 -3.30 -17.12 -10.96
CA ALA A 146 -1.92 -17.59 -10.82
C ALA A 146 -1.50 -18.63 -11.90
N GLU A 147 -2.46 -19.21 -12.64
CA GLU A 147 -2.21 -20.21 -13.69
C GLU A 147 -2.24 -19.63 -15.11
N ALA A 148 -2.27 -18.31 -15.27
CA ALA A 148 -2.21 -17.66 -16.58
C ALA A 148 -0.76 -17.27 -16.94
N PRO A 149 -0.09 -17.96 -17.89
CA PRO A 149 1.21 -17.52 -18.38
C PRO A 149 1.08 -16.24 -19.23
N PRO A 150 2.10 -15.36 -19.27
CA PRO A 150 2.08 -14.17 -20.10
C PRO A 150 2.21 -14.57 -21.57
N LYS A 151 1.10 -14.60 -22.30
CA LYS A 151 1.11 -14.78 -23.75
C LYS A 151 1.23 -13.43 -24.43
N THR A 152 2.48 -13.07 -24.74
CA THR A 152 2.78 -12.16 -25.85
C THR A 152 2.54 -12.93 -27.15
N LYS A 153 1.59 -12.46 -27.96
CA LYS A 153 1.75 -12.16 -29.40
C LYS A 153 0.39 -11.96 -30.04
N ASP A 154 0.32 -10.86 -30.79
CA ASP A 154 -0.65 -10.58 -31.83
C ASP A 154 -0.83 -11.79 -32.76
N HIS A 155 -2.05 -12.01 -33.26
CA HIS A 155 -2.39 -12.07 -34.69
C HIS A 155 -3.86 -12.51 -34.87
N ASP A 156 -4.61 -11.63 -35.53
CA ASP A 156 -5.70 -11.86 -36.50
C ASP A 156 -6.74 -12.98 -36.29
N THR A 157 -7.96 -12.49 -36.04
CA THR A 157 -9.19 -12.78 -36.79
C THR A 157 -9.69 -14.23 -36.90
N LEU A 158 -10.82 -14.51 -36.24
CA LEU A 158 -11.96 -15.14 -36.91
C LEU A 158 -13.29 -14.65 -36.31
N VAL A 159 -14.01 -13.88 -37.12
CA VAL A 159 -15.37 -13.39 -36.86
C VAL A 159 -16.36 -14.50 -37.23
N LEU A 160 -17.19 -14.93 -36.29
CA LEU A 160 -18.48 -15.57 -36.58
C LEU A 160 -19.61 -14.87 -35.81
N GLY A 161 -20.27 -13.94 -36.51
CA GLY A 161 -21.73 -13.89 -36.59
C GLY A 161 -22.56 -13.58 -35.34
N LEU A 162 -22.50 -12.34 -34.83
CA LEU A 162 -23.67 -11.66 -34.28
C LEU A 162 -23.57 -10.17 -34.67
N GLY A 163 -24.46 -9.72 -35.55
CA GLY A 163 -24.44 -8.37 -36.11
C GLY A 163 -24.69 -7.29 -35.05
N PRO A 164 -23.89 -6.21 -35.00
CA PRO A 164 -24.13 -5.13 -34.06
C PRO A 164 -25.13 -4.12 -34.63
N ALA A 165 -26.14 -3.78 -33.83
CA ALA A 165 -26.95 -2.59 -34.01
C ALA A 165 -26.05 -1.34 -34.06
N ARG A 166 -26.25 -0.51 -35.10
CA ARG A 166 -25.56 0.78 -35.30
C ARG A 166 -25.82 1.71 -34.10
N LEU A 167 -24.79 1.99 -33.31
CA LEU A 167 -24.70 3.20 -32.50
C LEU A 167 -23.85 4.24 -33.26
N PRO A 168 -24.24 5.53 -33.24
CA PRO A 168 -23.52 6.58 -33.97
C PRO A 168 -22.15 6.85 -33.36
N GLN A 169 -21.16 7.00 -34.24
CA GLN A 169 -19.76 7.24 -33.87
C GLN A 169 -19.58 8.57 -33.15
N VAL A 170 -19.03 8.51 -31.93
CA VAL A 170 -18.50 9.67 -31.22
C VAL A 170 -17.21 10.09 -31.92
N ARG A 171 -17.25 11.27 -32.57
CA ARG A 171 -16.08 11.91 -33.18
C ARG A 171 -14.93 12.00 -32.18
N ASP A 172 -13.74 11.64 -32.66
CA ASP A 172 -12.46 11.78 -31.99
C ASP A 172 -12.32 13.14 -31.30
N ARG A 173 -12.15 13.10 -29.97
CA ARG A 173 -11.56 14.23 -29.25
C ARG A 173 -10.03 14.11 -29.37
N PRO A 174 -9.33 15.14 -29.85
CA PRO A 174 -7.87 15.11 -29.87
C PRO A 174 -7.33 15.05 -28.44
N GLY A 175 -6.42 14.11 -28.18
CA GLY A 175 -5.81 13.85 -26.88
C GLY A 175 -4.97 15.02 -26.33
N PRO A 176 -4.58 14.96 -25.04
CA PRO A 176 -3.84 16.04 -24.40
C PRO A 176 -2.46 16.23 -25.02
N ARG A 177 -2.15 17.48 -25.37
CA ARG A 177 -0.87 17.90 -25.94
C ARG A 177 0.27 17.66 -24.95
N ARG A 178 1.30 16.92 -25.36
CA ARG A 178 2.56 16.77 -24.61
C ARG A 178 3.17 18.15 -24.29
N PRO A 179 3.75 18.37 -23.10
CA PRO A 179 4.52 19.57 -22.84
C PRO A 179 5.77 19.59 -23.72
N ARG A 180 6.02 20.73 -24.39
CA ARG A 180 7.19 20.96 -25.24
C ARG A 180 8.46 20.91 -24.39
N ARG A 181 9.46 20.12 -24.82
CA ARG A 181 10.83 20.17 -24.28
C ARG A 181 11.40 21.59 -24.47
N PRO A 182 12.07 22.20 -23.47
CA PRO A 182 12.83 23.42 -23.68
C PRO A 182 14.06 23.12 -24.55
N GLY A 183 14.25 23.89 -25.61
CA GLY A 183 15.43 23.81 -26.47
C GLY A 183 16.71 24.31 -25.79
N PRO A 184 17.89 24.08 -26.39
CA PRO A 184 19.17 24.42 -25.78
C PRO A 184 19.38 25.94 -25.78
N ARG A 185 19.53 26.53 -24.59
CA ARG A 185 19.92 27.94 -24.45
C ARG A 185 21.38 28.11 -24.87
N ARG A 186 21.59 28.75 -26.03
CA ARG A 186 22.91 29.27 -26.45
C ARG A 186 23.28 30.49 -25.59
N GLY A 187 24.49 30.45 -25.02
CA GLY A 187 25.39 31.60 -24.85
C GLY A 187 24.96 32.72 -23.89
N GLY A 188 25.49 32.69 -22.66
CA GLY A 188 25.39 33.82 -21.73
C GLY A 188 26.30 33.67 -20.51
N ARG A 189 27.58 34.05 -20.69
CA ARG A 189 28.59 34.47 -19.69
C ARG A 189 28.74 33.65 -18.40
N ALA A 190 29.91 33.00 -18.29
CA ALA A 190 30.44 32.41 -17.06
C ALA A 190 30.48 33.46 -15.93
N HIS A 191 29.79 33.16 -14.84
CA HIS A 191 29.99 33.80 -13.54
C HIS A 191 31.26 33.21 -12.91
N PRO A 192 32.20 34.02 -12.39
CA PRO A 192 33.36 33.48 -11.67
C PRO A 192 32.90 32.85 -10.33
N PRO A 193 33.59 31.79 -9.85
CA PRO A 193 33.21 31.11 -8.62
C PRO A 193 33.45 32.01 -7.40
N LEU A 194 32.45 32.09 -6.51
CA LEU A 194 32.59 32.70 -5.20
C LEU A 194 33.60 31.89 -4.36
N PRO A 195 34.52 32.53 -3.63
CA PRO A 195 35.47 31.83 -2.77
C PRO A 195 34.76 31.20 -1.57
N LEU A 196 35.12 29.95 -1.27
CA LEU A 196 34.68 29.21 -0.09
C LEU A 196 35.08 29.98 1.19
N PRO A 197 34.21 30.03 2.22
CA PRO A 197 34.64 30.48 3.54
C PRO A 197 35.65 29.47 4.09
N GLN A 198 36.85 29.95 4.41
CA GLN A 198 37.86 29.16 5.12
C GLN A 198 37.40 28.94 6.56
N ASP A 199 37.37 27.69 6.98
CA ASP A 199 37.30 27.30 8.39
C ASP A 199 38.56 27.82 9.12
N PRO A 200 38.42 28.61 10.20
CA PRO A 200 39.51 28.75 11.14
C PRO A 200 39.52 27.53 12.06
N LEU A 201 40.60 26.76 11.96
CA LEU A 201 41.05 25.81 12.98
C LEU A 201 40.92 26.42 14.38
N GLY A 202 40.00 25.88 15.17
CA GLY A 202 39.89 26.12 16.61
C GLY A 202 39.69 24.77 17.28
N GLY A 203 40.78 24.22 17.80
CA GLY A 203 40.85 22.85 18.31
C GLY A 203 39.88 22.57 19.45
N LEU A 204 39.34 21.36 19.45
CA LEU A 204 38.81 20.73 20.65
C LEU A 204 39.41 19.33 20.73
N SER A 205 40.43 19.27 21.58
CA SER A 205 41.08 18.08 22.10
C SER A 205 40.06 17.02 22.55
N HIS A 206 40.31 15.80 22.09
CA HIS A 206 39.94 14.59 22.82
C HIS A 206 40.53 14.68 24.23
N ASP A 207 39.67 14.65 25.25
CA ASP A 207 39.84 13.82 26.46
C ASP A 207 38.77 14.21 27.49
N ASP A 208 37.65 13.50 27.48
CA ASP A 208 36.73 13.49 28.62
C ASP A 208 36.35 12.05 28.95
N THR A 209 37.38 11.29 29.36
CA THR A 209 37.25 9.89 29.76
C THR A 209 37.76 9.66 31.17
N THR A 210 37.54 10.56 32.14
CA THR A 210 37.88 10.22 33.55
C THR A 210 37.16 11.04 34.63
N ARG A 211 35.82 11.13 34.65
CA ARG A 211 35.14 11.62 35.87
C ARG A 211 33.69 11.17 36.10
N ARG A 212 33.40 9.88 35.96
CA ARG A 212 32.17 9.26 36.55
C ARG A 212 32.41 7.89 37.22
N ARG A 213 33.50 7.79 38.00
CA ARG A 213 33.68 6.75 39.02
C ARG A 213 34.13 7.36 40.35
N ARG A 214 33.22 8.10 40.99
CA ARG A 214 33.11 8.20 42.45
C ARG A 214 31.63 8.04 42.74
N ALA A 215 31.23 6.79 42.96
CA ALA A 215 30.93 6.36 44.32
C ALA A 215 29.81 7.22 44.90
N GLN A 216 28.60 6.86 44.49
CA GLN A 216 27.45 6.79 45.38
C GLN A 216 27.94 6.17 46.70
N ARG A 217 28.30 7.04 47.65
CA ARG A 217 28.22 6.74 49.07
C ARG A 217 26.73 6.76 49.37
N SER A 218 26.16 5.56 49.37
CA SER A 218 24.87 5.25 49.95
C SER A 218 24.85 5.67 51.43
N HIS A 219 23.94 6.59 51.73
CA HIS A 219 23.11 6.50 52.92
C HIS A 219 22.18 5.28 52.82
#